data_AF-A0A2M8SAK3-F1
#
_entry.id   AF-A0A2M8SAK3-F1
#
_cell.length_a   1.000
_cell.length_b   1.000
_cell.length_c   1.000
_cell.angle_alpha   90.00
_cell.angle_beta   90.00
_cell.angle_gamma   90.00
#
_symmetry.space_group_name_H-M   'P 1'
#
loop_
_entity.id
_entity.type
_entity.pdbx_description
1 polymer ?
#
loop_
_entity_poly.entity_id
_entity_poly.type
_entity_poly.pdbx_seq_one_letter_code
_entity_poly.pdbx_strand_id
1 'polypeptide(L)'
;MNLFWLILSVLLWGFLHSLLASSSVKTLTQRVFGAAERRYYRLAYNIFACISFLPVLVITTMTPDHDIYTIPFPWVIPMLAGQLLAVIALVIGFRQTDAWEFLGLRQLSGKEKQPAQLTTSGLYCYVRHPLYTAGIIFIWLTPLMTVNVMAINLGLTVYILVGAYFEERKLSREFGAQYAAYQAATPMLIPGLRLRRNKK
;
A
#
# COMPACT_ATOMS: atom_id res chain seq x y z
N MET A 1 1.34 27.17 -9.67
CA MET A 1 2.24 26.25 -8.94
C MET A 1 2.63 25.16 -9.95
N ASN A 2 3.92 24.94 -10.22
CA ASN A 2 4.34 24.08 -11.35
C ASN A 2 4.33 22.59 -10.97
N LEU A 3 4.02 21.70 -11.92
CA LEU A 3 4.03 20.22 -11.82
C LEU A 3 5.26 19.66 -11.09
N PHE A 4 6.41 20.34 -11.22
CA PHE A 4 7.63 20.05 -10.48
C PHE A 4 7.41 19.91 -8.96
N TRP A 5 6.65 20.84 -8.35
CA TRP A 5 6.40 20.81 -6.91
C TRP A 5 5.53 19.62 -6.51
N LEU A 6 4.57 19.24 -7.34
CA LEU A 6 3.75 18.06 -7.10
C LEU A 6 4.61 16.78 -7.12
N ILE A 7 5.45 16.63 -8.14
CA ILE A 7 6.36 15.48 -8.26
C ILE A 7 7.33 15.45 -7.07
N LEU A 8 7.92 16.58 -6.72
CA LEU A 8 8.83 16.69 -5.59
C LEU A 8 8.13 16.34 -4.27
N SER A 9 6.89 16.79 -4.06
CA SER A 9 6.10 16.45 -2.87
C SER A 9 5.80 14.94 -2.80
N VAL A 10 5.44 14.30 -3.91
CA VAL A 10 5.23 12.84 -3.97
C VAL A 10 6.52 12.09 -3.66
N LEU A 11 7.65 12.53 -4.22
CA LEU A 11 8.97 11.92 -3.97
C LEU A 11 9.41 12.09 -2.51
N LEU A 12 9.29 13.30 -1.96
CA LEU A 12 9.61 13.59 -0.57
C LEU A 12 8.73 12.81 0.39
N TRP A 13 7.42 12.76 0.13
CA TRP A 13 6.49 11.96 0.92
C TRP A 13 6.86 10.47 0.87
N GLY A 14 7.07 9.91 -0.32
CA GLY A 14 7.46 8.51 -0.50
C GLY A 14 8.79 8.18 0.19
N PHE A 15 9.77 9.08 0.12
CA PHE A 15 11.04 8.96 0.80
C PHE A 15 10.89 8.98 2.33
N LEU A 16 10.22 9.99 2.89
CA LEU A 16 10.00 10.11 4.34
C LEU A 16 9.19 8.94 4.88
N HIS A 17 8.14 8.55 4.18
CA HIS A 17 7.29 7.43 4.55
C HIS A 17 8.07 6.11 4.54
N SER A 18 8.92 5.88 3.53
CA SER A 18 9.78 4.69 3.46
C SER A 18 10.88 4.69 4.53
N LEU A 19 11.48 5.85 4.80
CA LEU A 19 12.50 6.02 5.83
C LEU A 19 11.94 5.67 7.22
N LEU A 20 10.78 6.22 7.57
CA LEU A 20 10.06 5.91 8.81
C LEU A 20 9.51 4.47 8.82
N ALA A 21 9.21 3.87 7.67
CA ALA A 21 8.83 2.46 7.61
C ALA A 21 9.99 1.51 7.93
N SER A 22 11.23 1.97 7.74
CA SER A 22 12.42 1.13 7.74
C SER A 22 12.69 0.48 9.10
N SER A 23 13.29 -0.72 9.07
CA SER A 23 13.73 -1.41 10.28
C SER A 23 14.80 -0.62 11.05
N SER A 24 15.65 0.13 10.35
CA SER A 24 16.74 0.90 10.95
C SER A 24 16.21 2.01 11.85
N VAL A 25 15.22 2.78 11.38
CA VAL A 25 14.60 3.85 12.18
C VAL A 25 13.83 3.26 13.35
N LYS A 26 13.08 2.16 13.14
CA LYS A 26 12.41 1.42 14.21
C LYS A 26 13.36 0.93 15.29
N THR A 27 14.54 0.42 14.93
CA THR A 27 15.54 -0.04 15.90
C THR A 27 16.19 1.14 16.62
N LEU A 28 16.41 2.26 15.94
CA LEU A 28 16.95 3.47 16.54
C LEU A 28 15.98 4.07 17.57
N THR A 29 14.69 4.22 17.22
CA THR A 29 13.70 4.76 18.17
C THR A 29 13.52 3.84 19.38
N GLN A 30 13.55 2.52 19.18
CA GLN A 30 13.55 1.57 20.29
C GLN A 30 14.76 1.70 21.21
N ARG A 31 15.95 1.98 20.67
CA ARG A 31 17.15 2.20 21.46
C ARG A 31 17.07 3.48 22.30
N VAL A 32 16.44 4.53 21.77
CA VAL A 32 16.34 5.83 22.43
C VAL A 32 15.20 5.88 23.45
N PHE A 33 14.02 5.34 23.10
CA PHE A 33 12.78 5.48 23.89
C PHE A 33 12.37 4.18 24.62
N GLY A 34 13.12 3.09 24.46
CA GLY A 34 12.88 1.82 25.14
C GLY A 34 11.79 0.94 24.50
N ALA A 35 11.60 -0.25 25.05
CA ALA A 35 10.72 -1.29 24.46
C ALA A 35 9.23 -0.93 24.43
N ALA A 36 8.77 -0.03 25.30
CA ALA A 36 7.38 0.45 25.33
C ALA A 36 7.01 1.27 24.09
N GLU A 37 8.00 1.86 23.40
CA GLU A 37 7.80 2.64 22.17
C GLU A 37 7.19 1.81 21.04
N ARG A 38 7.50 0.51 20.97
CA ARG A 38 6.94 -0.41 19.95
C ARG A 38 5.42 -0.38 19.89
N ARG A 39 4.78 -0.12 21.05
CA ARG A 39 3.34 -0.10 21.23
C ARG A 39 2.67 1.10 20.54
N TYR A 40 3.36 2.23 20.50
CA TYR A 40 2.84 3.50 19.98
C TYR A 40 3.37 3.81 18.59
N TYR A 41 4.55 3.29 18.23
CA TYR A 41 5.21 3.60 16.97
C TYR A 41 4.35 3.28 15.75
N ARG A 42 3.67 2.11 15.74
CA ARG A 42 2.85 1.71 14.58
C ARG A 42 1.63 2.63 14.40
N LEU A 43 0.97 2.99 15.49
CA LEU A 43 -0.17 3.91 15.44
C LEU A 43 0.29 5.32 15.03
N ALA A 44 1.34 5.84 15.66
CA ALA A 44 1.92 7.14 15.33
C ALA A 44 2.38 7.22 13.87
N TYR A 45 2.99 6.14 13.36
CA TYR A 45 3.40 6.02 11.96
C TYR A 45 2.20 6.07 11.00
N ASN A 46 1.13 5.33 11.28
CA ASN A 46 -0.07 5.34 10.44
C ASN A 46 -0.74 6.73 10.43
N ILE A 47 -0.83 7.39 11.59
CA ILE A 47 -1.35 8.77 11.70
C ILE A 47 -0.47 9.72 10.90
N PHE A 48 0.85 9.65 11.08
CA PHE A 48 1.81 10.45 10.33
C PHE A 48 1.67 10.21 8.82
N ALA A 49 1.53 8.96 8.39
CA ALA A 49 1.35 8.60 6.97
C ALA A 49 0.09 9.26 6.38
N CYS A 50 -1.04 9.21 7.10
CA CYS A 50 -2.28 9.86 6.66
C CYS A 50 -2.11 11.39 6.60
N ILE A 51 -1.60 12.01 7.66
CA ILE A 51 -1.45 13.47 7.74
C ILE A 51 -0.46 13.98 6.69
N SER A 52 0.68 13.31 6.55
CA SER A 52 1.73 13.70 5.59
C SER A 52 1.30 13.54 4.13
N PHE A 53 0.26 12.75 3.84
CA PHE A 53 -0.31 12.64 2.50
C PHE A 53 -1.30 13.78 2.17
N LEU A 54 -1.91 14.42 3.17
CA LEU A 54 -2.85 15.53 2.93
C LEU A 54 -2.25 16.70 2.14
N PRO A 55 -1.01 17.17 2.41
CA PRO A 55 -0.37 18.19 1.59
C PRO A 55 -0.25 17.80 0.11
N VAL A 56 -0.03 16.52 -0.20
CA VAL A 56 0.03 16.04 -1.59
C VAL A 56 -1.32 16.24 -2.26
N LEU A 57 -2.41 15.85 -1.59
CA LEU A 57 -3.78 16.04 -2.11
C LEU A 57 -4.13 17.52 -2.29
N VAL A 58 -3.75 18.37 -1.33
CA VAL A 58 -3.99 19.82 -1.41
C VAL A 58 -3.21 20.45 -2.56
N ILE A 59 -1.93 20.12 -2.73
CA ILE A 59 -1.11 20.63 -3.84
C ILE A 59 -1.70 20.19 -5.19
N THR A 60 -2.27 18.99 -5.25
CA THR A 60 -2.92 18.46 -6.46
C THR A 60 -4.10 19.32 -6.89
N THR A 61 -4.97 19.70 -5.95
CA THR A 61 -6.17 20.49 -6.25
C THR A 61 -5.88 21.98 -6.46
N MET A 62 -4.78 22.48 -5.91
CA MET A 62 -4.35 23.88 -6.06
C MET A 62 -3.43 24.13 -7.25
N THR A 63 -2.95 23.07 -7.92
CA THR A 63 -2.07 23.19 -9.09
C THR A 63 -2.92 23.32 -10.35
N PRO A 64 -2.71 24.36 -11.18
CA PRO A 64 -3.36 24.45 -12.49
C PRO A 64 -3.16 23.16 -13.26
N ASP A 65 -4.25 22.65 -13.83
CA ASP A 65 -4.29 21.30 -14.36
C ASP A 65 -4.86 21.29 -15.77
N HIS A 66 -4.54 20.22 -16.50
CA HIS A 66 -5.09 19.95 -17.81
C HIS A 66 -5.71 18.56 -17.83
N ASP A 67 -6.94 18.50 -18.31
CA ASP A 67 -7.64 17.24 -18.51
C ASP A 67 -6.93 16.44 -19.62
N ILE A 68 -6.59 15.19 -19.31
CA ILE A 68 -6.14 14.19 -20.28
C ILE A 68 -7.37 13.53 -20.90
N TYR A 69 -8.30 13.08 -20.05
CA TYR A 69 -9.57 12.53 -20.50
C TYR A 69 -10.65 12.71 -19.42
N THR A 70 -11.89 12.79 -19.91
CA THR A 70 -13.11 12.70 -19.11
C THR A 70 -14.01 11.65 -19.73
N ILE A 71 -14.34 10.61 -18.98
CA ILE A 71 -15.17 9.52 -19.50
C ILE A 71 -16.65 9.92 -19.40
N PRO A 72 -17.36 9.97 -20.55
CA PRO A 72 -18.76 10.41 -20.56
C PRO A 72 -19.69 9.30 -20.06
N PHE A 73 -20.92 9.70 -19.72
CA PHE A 73 -22.02 8.75 -19.52
C PHE A 73 -22.33 8.00 -20.83
N PRO A 74 -22.62 6.68 -20.81
CA PRO A 74 -22.74 5.80 -19.64
C PRO A 74 -21.43 5.10 -19.23
N TRP A 75 -20.33 5.31 -19.95
CA TRP A 75 -19.04 4.63 -19.73
C TRP A 75 -18.39 4.94 -18.38
N VAL A 76 -18.80 6.04 -17.73
CA VAL A 76 -18.42 6.34 -16.33
C VAL A 76 -18.92 5.26 -15.35
N ILE A 77 -20.05 4.62 -15.63
CA ILE A 77 -20.68 3.63 -14.75
C ILE A 77 -19.77 2.42 -14.49
N PRO A 78 -19.25 1.70 -15.50
CA PRO A 78 -18.36 0.56 -15.27
C PRO A 78 -17.06 0.96 -14.54
N MET A 79 -16.55 2.18 -14.75
CA MET A 79 -15.36 2.66 -14.02
C MET A 79 -15.66 2.84 -12.53
N LEU A 80 -16.75 3.56 -12.19
CA LEU A 80 -17.18 3.76 -10.81
C LEU A 80 -17.56 2.43 -10.14
N ALA A 81 -18.20 1.52 -10.87
CA ALA A 81 -18.50 0.17 -10.38
C ALA A 81 -17.20 -0.61 -10.07
N GLY A 82 -16.19 -0.52 -10.95
CA GLY A 82 -14.89 -1.12 -10.70
C GLY A 82 -14.15 -0.50 -9.51
N GLN A 83 -14.24 0.83 -9.31
CA GLN A 83 -13.71 1.48 -8.10
C GLN A 83 -14.43 0.99 -6.84
N LEU A 84 -15.76 0.84 -6.88
CA LEU A 84 -16.53 0.28 -5.76
C LEU A 84 -16.12 -1.16 -5.44
N LEU A 85 -15.94 -2.00 -6.46
CA LEU A 85 -15.44 -3.36 -6.29
C LEU A 85 -14.03 -3.38 -5.68
N ALA A 86 -13.16 -2.46 -6.10
CA ALA A 86 -11.83 -2.30 -5.50
C ALA A 86 -11.91 -1.90 -4.01
N VAL A 87 -12.80 -0.97 -3.65
CA VAL A 87 -13.05 -0.61 -2.24
C VAL A 87 -13.56 -1.81 -1.44
N ILE A 88 -14.50 -2.58 -1.99
CA ILE A 88 -14.99 -3.81 -1.35
C ILE A 88 -13.84 -4.80 -1.15
N ALA A 89 -12.99 -5.01 -2.16
CA ALA A 89 -11.82 -5.87 -2.06
C ALA A 89 -10.82 -5.38 -1.01
N LEU A 90 -10.61 -4.06 -0.89
CA LEU A 90 -9.79 -3.46 0.17
C LEU A 90 -10.39 -3.75 1.55
N VAL A 91 -11.69 -3.55 1.75
CA VAL A 91 -12.35 -3.83 3.04
C VAL A 91 -12.26 -5.31 3.39
N ILE A 92 -12.55 -6.20 2.44
CA ILE A 92 -12.47 -7.65 2.64
C ILE A 92 -11.03 -8.08 2.94
N GLY A 93 -10.07 -7.64 2.13
CA GLY A 93 -8.66 -7.96 2.32
C GLY A 93 -8.14 -7.44 3.65
N PHE A 94 -8.56 -6.24 4.06
CA PHE A 94 -8.17 -5.62 5.31
C PHE A 94 -8.69 -6.39 6.52
N ARG A 95 -9.88 -7.00 6.41
CA ARG A 95 -10.45 -7.90 7.43
C ARG A 95 -9.81 -9.29 7.45
N GLN A 96 -9.24 -9.75 6.33
CA GLN A 96 -8.52 -11.03 6.23
C GLN A 96 -7.09 -10.92 6.78
N THR A 97 -6.47 -9.77 6.63
CA THR A 97 -5.34 -9.38 7.47
C THR A 97 -5.85 -8.97 8.85
N ASP A 98 -5.06 -9.19 9.90
CA ASP A 98 -5.43 -8.76 11.24
C ASP A 98 -5.45 -7.22 11.32
N ALA A 99 -6.59 -6.60 11.01
CA ALA A 99 -6.81 -5.16 10.94
C ALA A 99 -6.31 -4.41 12.20
N TRP A 100 -6.49 -5.03 13.37
CA TRP A 100 -6.05 -4.48 14.65
C TRP A 100 -4.54 -4.54 14.83
N GLU A 101 -3.88 -5.55 14.27
CA GLU A 101 -2.42 -5.61 14.19
C GLU A 101 -1.88 -4.59 13.18
N PHE A 102 -2.54 -4.40 12.04
CA PHE A 102 -2.14 -3.41 11.04
C PHE A 102 -2.21 -1.98 11.60
N LEU A 103 -3.28 -1.64 12.33
CA LEU A 103 -3.45 -0.33 12.97
C LEU A 103 -2.55 -0.12 14.21
N GLY A 104 -1.90 -1.17 14.72
CA GLY A 104 -1.10 -1.11 15.97
C GLY A 104 -1.93 -1.10 17.25
N LEU A 105 -3.27 -1.14 17.13
CA LEU A 105 -4.20 -1.11 18.27
C LEU A 105 -4.15 -2.40 19.09
N ARG A 106 -3.79 -3.54 18.49
CA ARG A 106 -3.60 -4.81 19.21
C ARG A 106 -2.43 -4.74 20.20
N GLN A 107 -1.36 -4.04 19.83
CA GLN A 107 -0.22 -3.78 20.73
C GLN A 107 -0.66 -2.89 21.91
N LEU A 108 -1.56 -1.94 21.66
CA LEU A 108 -2.17 -1.08 22.69
C LEU A 108 -3.10 -1.84 23.66
N SER A 109 -3.53 -3.06 23.34
CA SER A 109 -4.40 -3.86 24.23
C SER A 109 -3.65 -4.72 25.27
N GLY A 110 -2.31 -4.77 25.22
CA GLY A 110 -1.51 -5.53 26.19
C GLY A 110 -1.58 -7.07 26.03
N LYS A 111 -2.30 -7.57 25.03
CA LYS A 111 -2.34 -9.01 24.70
C LYS A 111 -1.01 -9.46 24.11
N GLU A 112 -0.51 -10.62 24.55
CA GLU A 112 0.70 -11.24 24.04
C GLU A 112 0.70 -11.34 22.52
N LYS A 113 1.88 -11.11 21.93
CA LYS A 113 2.09 -11.12 20.49
C LYS A 113 1.92 -12.56 20.00
N GLN A 114 0.77 -12.87 19.42
CA GLN A 114 0.57 -14.15 18.73
C GLN A 114 1.60 -14.27 17.60
N PRO A 115 2.14 -15.47 17.34
CA PRO A 115 3.02 -15.69 16.21
C PRO A 115 2.29 -15.27 14.93
N ALA A 116 2.97 -14.48 14.09
CA ALA A 116 2.41 -14.03 12.82
C ALA A 116 2.02 -15.27 12.01
N GLN A 117 0.78 -15.31 11.51
CA GLN A 117 0.30 -16.40 10.67
C GLN A 117 0.29 -15.94 9.21
N LEU A 118 0.71 -16.84 8.31
CA LEU A 118 0.67 -16.57 6.88
C LEU A 118 -0.75 -16.78 6.34
N THR A 119 -1.45 -15.70 6.04
CA THR A 119 -2.78 -15.74 5.40
C THR A 119 -2.65 -16.08 3.92
N THR A 120 -3.22 -17.21 3.51
CA THR A 120 -3.22 -17.70 2.10
C THR A 120 -4.63 -18.00 1.57
N SER A 121 -5.67 -17.69 2.35
CA SER A 121 -7.08 -17.94 2.02
C SER A 121 -7.82 -16.67 1.58
N GLY A 122 -9.04 -16.82 1.08
CA GLY A 122 -9.86 -15.68 0.65
C GLY A 122 -9.28 -14.97 -0.57
N LEU A 123 -9.06 -13.67 -0.52
CA LEU A 123 -8.47 -12.92 -1.63
C LEU A 123 -7.00 -13.29 -1.85
N TYR A 124 -6.33 -13.73 -0.79
CA TYR A 124 -4.91 -14.12 -0.82
C TYR A 124 -4.69 -15.44 -1.59
N CYS A 125 -5.70 -16.26 -1.87
CA CYS A 125 -5.47 -17.44 -2.72
C CYS A 125 -5.28 -17.07 -4.20
N TYR A 126 -5.84 -15.94 -4.65
CA TYR A 126 -5.79 -15.47 -6.04
C TYR A 126 -4.53 -14.66 -6.34
N VAL A 127 -4.14 -13.77 -5.44
CA VAL A 127 -2.96 -12.91 -5.56
C VAL A 127 -2.34 -12.69 -4.18
N ARG A 128 -1.01 -12.55 -4.10
CA ARG A 128 -0.31 -12.42 -2.81
C ARG A 128 -0.52 -11.07 -2.14
N HIS A 129 -0.74 -10.02 -2.93
CA HIS A 129 -1.02 -8.67 -2.43
C HIS A 129 -2.36 -8.14 -2.97
N PRO A 130 -3.50 -8.67 -2.50
CA PRO A 130 -4.83 -8.26 -2.99
C PRO A 130 -5.13 -6.79 -2.68
N LEU A 131 -4.65 -6.27 -1.55
CA LEU A 131 -4.82 -4.86 -1.18
C LEU A 131 -4.08 -3.91 -2.14
N TYR A 132 -2.87 -4.27 -2.54
CA TYR A 132 -2.10 -3.50 -3.52
C TYR A 132 -2.74 -3.54 -4.90
N THR A 133 -3.23 -4.71 -5.29
CA THR A 133 -3.96 -4.90 -6.55
C THR A 133 -5.22 -4.03 -6.58
N ALA A 134 -6.03 -4.09 -5.52
CA ALA A 134 -7.24 -3.28 -5.40
C ALA A 134 -6.92 -1.77 -5.37
N GLY A 135 -5.86 -1.37 -4.67
CA GLY A 135 -5.40 0.03 -4.65
C GLY A 135 -5.01 0.54 -6.04
N ILE A 136 -4.26 -0.26 -6.81
CA ILE A 136 -3.90 0.07 -8.21
C ILE A 136 -5.16 0.18 -9.06
N ILE A 137 -6.08 -0.79 -8.99
CA ILE A 137 -7.34 -0.73 -9.75
C ILE A 137 -8.14 0.53 -9.39
N PHE A 138 -8.24 0.86 -8.10
CA PHE A 138 -9.00 2.01 -7.62
C PHE A 138 -8.49 3.33 -8.20
N ILE A 139 -7.17 3.58 -8.15
CA ILE A 139 -6.59 4.84 -8.63
C ILE A 139 -6.66 4.95 -10.16
N TRP A 140 -6.51 3.84 -10.89
CA TRP A 140 -6.51 3.84 -12.36
C TRP A 140 -7.91 3.83 -12.98
N LEU A 141 -8.94 3.38 -12.27
CA LEU A 141 -10.33 3.50 -12.69
C LEU A 141 -10.96 4.87 -12.39
N THR A 142 -10.14 5.91 -12.23
CA THR A 142 -10.63 7.29 -12.08
C THR A 142 -11.17 7.79 -13.44
N PRO A 143 -12.45 8.22 -13.51
CA PRO A 143 -13.10 8.60 -14.78
C PRO A 143 -12.70 10.00 -15.29
N LEU A 144 -12.16 10.84 -14.41
CA LEU A 144 -11.56 12.13 -14.74
C LEU A 144 -10.05 12.02 -14.51
N MET A 145 -9.27 12.04 -15.59
CA MET A 145 -7.82 11.97 -15.51
C MET A 145 -7.24 13.28 -15.98
N THR A 146 -6.44 13.87 -15.10
CA THR A 146 -5.69 15.07 -15.37
C THR A 146 -4.19 14.77 -15.34
N VAL A 147 -3.36 15.73 -15.77
CA VAL A 147 -1.90 15.57 -15.71
C VAL A 147 -1.42 15.37 -14.28
N ASN A 148 -1.99 16.09 -13.32
CA ASN A 148 -1.63 15.95 -11.91
C ASN A 148 -2.07 14.59 -11.33
N VAL A 149 -3.31 14.14 -11.62
CA VAL A 149 -3.81 12.82 -11.17
C VAL A 149 -2.97 11.69 -11.77
N MET A 150 -2.61 11.79 -13.05
CA MET A 150 -1.73 10.82 -13.71
C MET A 150 -0.36 10.73 -13.03
N ALA A 151 0.26 11.88 -12.73
CA ALA A 151 1.56 11.92 -12.07
C ALA A 151 1.52 11.25 -10.68
N ILE A 152 0.45 11.48 -9.92
CA ILE A 152 0.24 10.84 -8.61
C ILE A 152 -0.01 9.36 -8.77
N ASN A 153 -0.86 8.94 -9.71
CA ASN A 153 -1.17 7.54 -9.94
C ASN A 153 0.08 6.74 -10.31
N LEU A 154 0.94 7.30 -11.16
CA LEU A 154 2.24 6.73 -11.48
C LEU A 154 3.14 6.63 -10.24
N GLY A 155 3.28 7.71 -9.47
CA GLY A 155 4.08 7.74 -8.25
C GLY A 155 3.61 6.72 -7.21
N LEU A 156 2.30 6.65 -6.96
CA LEU A 156 1.67 5.67 -6.08
C LEU A 156 1.85 4.24 -6.59
N THR A 157 1.72 4.01 -7.90
CA THR A 157 1.93 2.69 -8.50
C THR A 157 3.38 2.22 -8.25
N VAL A 158 4.37 3.06 -8.54
CA VAL A 158 5.78 2.74 -8.28
C VAL A 158 6.00 2.49 -6.79
N TYR A 159 5.46 3.33 -5.92
CA TYR A 159 5.55 3.18 -4.47
C TYR A 159 4.98 1.82 -4.00
N ILE A 160 3.80 1.44 -4.49
CA ILE A 160 3.16 0.15 -4.19
C ILE A 160 4.02 -1.03 -4.68
N LEU A 161 4.58 -0.96 -5.88
CA LEU A 161 5.44 -2.03 -6.43
C LEU A 161 6.73 -2.20 -5.61
N VAL A 162 7.35 -1.09 -5.21
CA VAL A 162 8.54 -1.11 -4.34
C VAL A 162 8.18 -1.66 -2.96
N GLY A 163 7.05 -1.24 -2.39
CA GLY A 163 6.52 -1.77 -1.12
C GLY A 163 6.30 -3.28 -1.16
N ALA A 164 5.62 -3.78 -2.20
CA ALA A 164 5.39 -5.20 -2.44
C ALA A 164 6.70 -5.99 -2.48
N TYR A 165 7.71 -5.48 -3.20
CA TYR A 165 9.01 -6.12 -3.30
C TYR A 165 9.71 -6.28 -1.93
N PHE A 166 9.71 -5.23 -1.11
CA PHE A 166 10.29 -5.30 0.23
C PHE A 166 9.46 -6.18 1.17
N GLU A 167 8.14 -6.17 1.04
CA GLU A 167 7.24 -7.04 1.79
C GLU A 167 7.50 -8.52 1.48
N GLU A 168 7.64 -8.89 0.20
CA GLU A 168 7.97 -10.27 -0.19
C GLU A 168 9.31 -10.74 0.41
N ARG A 169 10.32 -9.87 0.43
CA ARG A 169 11.62 -10.18 1.06
C ARG A 169 11.48 -10.39 2.56
N LYS A 170 10.64 -9.59 3.22
CA LYS A 170 10.36 -9.75 4.65
C LYS A 170 9.62 -11.06 4.93
N LEU A 171 8.54 -11.34 4.20
CA LEU A 171 7.75 -12.56 4.33
C LEU A 171 8.59 -13.82 4.04
N SER A 172 9.50 -13.75 3.06
CA SER A 172 10.44 -14.84 2.78
C SER A 172 11.37 -15.15 3.95
N ARG A 173 11.83 -14.12 4.68
CA ARG A 173 12.68 -14.29 5.87
C ARG A 173 11.89 -14.80 7.07
N GLU A 174 10.63 -14.38 7.21
CA GLU A 174 9.78 -14.71 8.36
C GLU A 174 9.18 -16.11 8.26
N PHE A 175 8.73 -16.52 7.07
CA PHE A 175 7.98 -17.77 6.86
C PHE A 175 8.73 -18.83 6.03
N GLY A 176 9.90 -18.49 5.47
CA GLY A 176 10.80 -19.43 4.79
C GLY A 176 10.12 -20.31 3.74
N ALA A 177 10.18 -21.63 3.95
CA ALA A 177 9.66 -22.62 3.00
C ALA A 177 8.14 -22.53 2.77
N GLN A 178 7.36 -22.14 3.79
CA GLN A 178 5.90 -21.99 3.65
C GLN A 178 5.56 -20.87 2.67
N TYR A 179 6.27 -19.74 2.77
CA TYR A 179 6.10 -18.63 1.86
C TYR A 179 6.63 -18.95 0.46
N ALA A 180 7.73 -19.70 0.35
CA ALA A 180 8.23 -20.15 -0.94
C ALA A 180 7.20 -21.02 -1.69
N ALA A 181 6.52 -21.93 -0.99
CA ALA A 181 5.43 -22.74 -1.56
C ALA A 181 4.24 -21.86 -2.01
N TYR A 182 3.85 -20.90 -1.18
CA TYR A 182 2.80 -19.95 -1.52
C TYR A 182 3.16 -19.07 -2.73
N GLN A 183 4.42 -18.59 -2.81
CA GLN A 183 4.93 -17.84 -3.96
C GLN A 183 4.91 -18.66 -5.26
N ALA A 184 5.10 -19.97 -5.18
CA ALA A 184 5.04 -20.85 -6.33
C ALA A 184 3.59 -21.06 -6.84
N ALA A 185 2.61 -21.06 -5.94
CA ALA A 185 1.20 -21.31 -6.26
C ALA A 185 0.44 -20.07 -6.73
N THR A 186 0.69 -18.91 -6.08
CA THR A 186 -0.16 -17.72 -6.21
C THR A 186 0.65 -16.55 -6.78
N PRO A 187 0.21 -15.84 -7.83
CA PRO A 187 0.93 -14.69 -8.41
C PRO A 187 0.97 -13.46 -7.49
N MET A 188 1.86 -12.49 -7.76
CA MET A 188 2.08 -11.34 -6.88
C MET A 188 0.89 -10.36 -6.85
N LEU A 189 0.47 -9.86 -8.03
CA LEU A 189 -0.51 -8.76 -8.16
C LEU A 189 -1.61 -9.05 -9.17
N ILE A 190 -1.28 -9.60 -10.34
CA ILE A 190 -2.28 -9.82 -11.38
C ILE A 190 -2.60 -11.32 -11.44
N PRO A 191 -3.88 -11.71 -11.28
CA PRO A 191 -4.28 -13.11 -11.40
C PRO A 191 -3.81 -13.72 -12.73
N GLY A 192 -3.26 -14.93 -12.69
CA GLY A 192 -2.75 -15.61 -13.88
C GLY A 192 -1.37 -15.15 -14.39
N LEU A 193 -0.89 -13.95 -14.06
CA LEU A 193 0.46 -13.50 -14.42
C LEU A 193 1.50 -14.02 -13.43
N ARG A 194 2.12 -15.15 -13.77
CA ARG A 194 3.24 -15.72 -13.02
C ARG A 194 4.55 -15.15 -13.52
N LEU A 195 5.19 -14.30 -12.72
CA LEU A 195 6.59 -13.92 -12.95
C LEU A 195 7.46 -15.16 -12.73
N ARG A 196 7.93 -15.77 -13.83
CA ARG A 196 8.85 -16.91 -13.79
C ARG A 196 10.17 -16.44 -13.16
N ARG A 197 10.37 -16.77 -11.89
CA ARG A 197 11.63 -16.50 -11.19
C ARG A 197 12.65 -17.54 -11.65
N ASN A 198 13.56 -17.16 -12.54
CA ASN A 198 14.75 -17.97 -12.81
C ASN A 198 15.52 -18.14 -11.49
N LYS A 199 15.65 -19.38 -11.03
CA LYS A 199 16.63 -19.74 -10.01
C LYS A 199 18.02 -19.48 -10.63
N LYS A 200 18.73 -18.48 -10.14
CA LYS A 200 20.19 -18.42 -10.25
C LYS A 200 20.77 -19.14 -9.04
#